data_AF-A0A022Q4H0-F1
#
_entry.id   AF-A0A022Q4H0-F1
#
_cell.length_a   1.000
_cell.length_b   1.000
_cell.length_c   1.000
_cell.angle_alpha   90.00
_cell.angle_beta   90.00
_cell.angle_gamma   90.00
#
_symmetry.space_group_name_H-M   'P 1'
#
loop_
_entity.id
_entity.type
_entity.pdbx_description
1 polymer ?
#
loop_
_entity_poly.entity_id
_entity_poly.type
_entity_poly.pdbx_seq_one_letter_code
_entity_poly.pdbx_strand_id
1 'polypeptide(L)'
;MAYYTLKLANPVVLRLNHMMIASVIIFIFGFSSVNVHSLNIGLHAHADLSLFKQCSRKCESMFCEAPPFLRYGKYCGLLYTGCPGEQPCDRLDSCCMHHDQCIAKMNSK
;
A
#
# COMPACT_ATOMS: atom_id res chain seq x y z
N MET A 1 20.85 34.60 -53.12
CA MET A 1 21.14 34.24 -51.72
C MET A 1 20.09 33.25 -51.20
N ALA A 2 19.88 32.17 -51.95
CA ALA A 2 18.75 31.23 -51.82
C ALA A 2 19.26 29.80 -51.60
N TYR A 3 20.30 29.68 -50.79
CA TYR A 3 21.06 28.45 -50.59
C TYR A 3 21.59 28.53 -49.15
N TYR A 4 21.43 27.48 -48.36
CA TYR A 4 21.98 27.32 -46.99
C TYR A 4 21.09 27.60 -45.76
N THR A 5 19.79 27.31 -45.77
CA THR A 5 19.10 26.86 -44.52
C THR A 5 18.02 25.80 -44.74
N LEU A 6 17.98 25.16 -45.92
CA LEU A 6 17.21 23.93 -46.17
C LEU A 6 18.17 22.74 -46.19
N LYS A 7 18.88 22.53 -45.07
CA LYS A 7 19.68 21.32 -44.85
C LYS A 7 18.88 20.37 -43.95
N LEU A 8 18.08 19.54 -44.62
CA LEU A 8 17.55 18.25 -44.18
C LEU A 8 17.29 18.10 -42.66
N ALA A 9 16.02 18.16 -42.26
CA ALA A 9 15.56 17.35 -41.14
C ALA A 9 15.90 15.89 -41.48
N ASN A 10 16.99 15.40 -40.90
CA ASN A 10 17.59 14.13 -41.25
C ASN A 10 16.60 13.02 -40.87
N PRO A 11 16.14 12.16 -41.80
CA PRO A 11 15.11 11.15 -41.51
C PRO A 11 15.54 10.18 -40.39
N VAL A 12 16.84 10.10 -40.11
CA VAL A 12 17.44 9.34 -39.01
C VAL A 12 17.14 9.98 -37.63
N VAL A 13 17.20 11.31 -37.50
CA VAL A 13 16.97 12.01 -36.21
C VAL A 13 15.48 12.01 -35.84
N LEU A 14 14.60 12.14 -36.83
CA LEU A 14 13.15 12.00 -36.63
C LEU A 14 12.77 10.58 -36.22
N ARG A 15 13.37 9.56 -36.86
CA ARG A 15 13.20 8.15 -36.46
C ARG A 15 13.78 7.87 -35.08
N LEU A 16 14.93 8.43 -34.72
CA LEU A 16 15.54 8.26 -33.40
C LEU A 16 14.63 8.83 -32.30
N ASN A 17 14.07 10.03 -32.48
CA ASN A 17 13.12 10.63 -31.54
C ASN A 17 11.84 9.80 -31.41
N HIS A 18 11.31 9.27 -32.52
CA HIS A 18 10.10 8.44 -32.50
C HIS A 18 10.31 7.06 -31.84
N MET A 19 11.51 6.48 -31.97
CA MET A 19 11.91 5.24 -31.29
C MET A 19 12.08 5.45 -29.78
N MET A 20 12.60 6.61 -29.37
CA MET A 20 12.72 6.99 -27.95
C MET A 20 11.35 7.29 -27.33
N ILE A 21 10.45 7.93 -28.06
CA ILE A 21 9.06 8.15 -27.62
C ILE A 21 8.33 6.80 -27.50
N ALA A 22 8.50 5.91 -28.48
CA ALA A 22 7.89 4.58 -28.44
C ALA A 22 8.40 3.74 -27.25
N SER A 23 9.70 3.80 -26.92
CA SER A 23 10.24 3.07 -25.77
C SER A 23 9.71 3.59 -24.43
N VAL A 24 9.55 4.92 -24.29
CA VAL A 24 8.96 5.54 -23.09
C VAL A 24 7.47 5.16 -22.97
N ILE A 25 6.72 5.14 -24.06
CA ILE A 25 5.31 4.72 -24.07
C ILE A 25 5.20 3.24 -23.66
N ILE A 26 6.02 2.35 -24.23
CA ILE A 26 6.03 0.92 -23.88
C ILE A 26 6.38 0.72 -22.40
N PHE A 27 7.32 1.51 -21.86
CA PHE A 27 7.66 1.48 -20.45
C PHE A 27 6.44 1.87 -19.60
N ILE A 28 5.82 3.02 -19.86
CA ILE A 28 4.63 3.50 -19.12
C ILE A 28 3.47 2.49 -19.17
N PHE A 29 3.15 1.96 -20.35
CA PHE A 29 2.09 0.94 -20.49
C PHE A 29 2.47 -0.41 -19.86
N GLY A 30 3.76 -0.76 -19.82
CA GLY A 30 4.28 -1.93 -19.13
C GLY A 30 4.17 -1.83 -17.60
N PHE A 31 4.42 -0.64 -17.02
CA PHE A 31 4.23 -0.41 -15.58
C PHE A 31 2.77 -0.42 -15.16
N SER A 32 1.83 -0.01 -16.02
CA SER A 32 0.39 -0.12 -15.74
C SER A 32 -0.10 -1.56 -15.63
N SER A 33 0.70 -2.55 -16.05
CA SER A 33 0.36 -3.98 -16.03
C SER A 33 0.93 -4.73 -14.82
N VAL A 34 1.64 -4.06 -13.90
CA VAL A 34 2.07 -4.70 -12.65
C VAL A 34 0.85 -4.83 -11.74
N ASN A 35 0.37 -6.05 -11.58
CA ASN A 35 -0.63 -6.35 -10.56
C ASN A 35 0.00 -6.07 -9.20
N VAL A 36 -0.45 -5.02 -8.52
CA VAL A 36 -0.23 -4.86 -7.08
C VAL A 36 -0.99 -5.99 -6.40
N HIS A 37 -0.34 -7.13 -6.19
CA HIS A 37 -0.90 -8.16 -5.31
C HIS A 37 -1.08 -7.54 -3.93
N SER A 38 -2.32 -7.51 -3.44
CA SER A 38 -2.55 -7.24 -2.02
C SER A 38 -1.77 -8.29 -1.22
N LEU A 39 -1.15 -7.85 -0.12
CA LEU A 39 -0.41 -8.74 0.76
C LEU A 39 -1.41 -9.70 1.45
N ASN A 40 -1.70 -10.81 0.79
CA ASN A 40 -2.51 -11.88 1.34
C ASN A 40 -1.59 -12.85 2.07
N ILE A 41 -1.28 -12.52 3.33
CA ILE A 41 -0.74 -13.50 4.27
C ILE A 41 -1.93 -14.39 4.64
N GLY A 42 -2.14 -15.45 3.88
CA GLY A 42 -3.23 -16.39 4.03
C GLY A 42 -3.20 -17.07 5.40
N LEU A 43 -3.76 -16.40 6.41
CA LEU A 43 -3.87 -16.92 7.76
C LEU A 43 -5.12 -17.80 7.84
N HIS A 44 -5.01 -19.01 7.31
CA HIS A 44 -6.04 -20.04 7.42
C HIS A 44 -6.15 -20.43 8.90
N ALA A 45 -7.32 -20.18 9.50
CA ALA A 45 -7.60 -20.20 10.93
C ALA A 45 -7.63 -21.61 11.56
N HIS A 46 -6.65 -22.47 11.26
CA HIS A 46 -6.53 -23.83 11.82
C HIS A 46 -5.14 -24.21 12.35
N ALA A 47 -4.23 -23.25 12.48
CA ALA A 47 -3.07 -23.44 13.36
C ALA A 47 -3.38 -22.78 14.70
N ASP A 48 -3.06 -23.47 15.80
CA ASP A 48 -3.02 -22.98 17.19
C ASP A 48 -1.96 -21.86 17.36
N LEU A 49 -2.03 -20.85 16.48
CA LEU A 49 -1.08 -19.78 16.34
C LEU A 49 -1.41 -18.76 17.42
N SER A 50 -0.75 -18.94 18.56
CA SER A 50 -0.61 -17.97 19.65
C SER A 50 -0.19 -16.55 19.22
N LEU A 51 -0.01 -16.27 17.92
CA LEU A 51 0.12 -14.92 17.35
C LEU A 51 -1.14 -14.06 17.57
N PHE A 52 -2.34 -14.66 17.58
CA PHE A 52 -3.58 -13.96 18.00
C PHE A 52 -3.68 -13.72 19.51
N LYS A 53 -2.75 -14.24 20.33
CA LYS A 53 -2.75 -13.97 21.78
C LYS A 53 -2.13 -12.63 22.15
N GLN A 54 -1.46 -11.95 21.23
CA GLN A 54 -0.87 -10.64 21.51
C GLN A 54 -1.83 -9.52 21.13
N CYS A 55 -2.81 -9.29 22.01
CA CYS A 55 -3.57 -8.06 22.05
C CYS A 55 -2.81 -6.99 22.84
N SER A 56 -3.04 -5.71 22.55
CA SER A 56 -2.39 -4.61 23.25
C SER A 56 -3.13 -4.20 24.51
N ARG A 57 -2.38 -3.91 25.58
CA ARG A 57 -2.86 -3.19 26.77
C ARG A 57 -2.21 -1.82 26.96
N LYS A 58 -1.33 -1.44 26.03
CA LYS A 58 -0.52 -0.22 26.12
C LYS A 58 -0.82 0.68 24.93
N CYS A 59 -0.88 1.98 25.19
CA CYS A 59 -0.97 2.99 24.13
C CYS A 59 0.39 3.11 23.44
N GLU A 60 0.49 2.63 22.21
CA GLU A 60 1.69 2.71 21.38
C GLU A 60 1.63 3.90 20.42
N SER A 61 2.79 4.34 19.97
CA SER A 61 2.96 5.39 18.95
C SER A 61 4.17 5.07 18.08
N MET A 62 4.17 3.87 17.49
CA MET A 62 5.28 3.31 16.74
C MET A 62 5.01 3.37 15.24
N PHE A 63 6.03 3.70 14.46
CA PHE A 63 5.97 3.70 12.99
C PHE A 63 4.84 4.58 12.41
N CYS A 64 4.60 5.76 13.00
CA CYS A 64 3.49 6.65 12.64
C CYS A 64 3.45 7.06 11.14
N GLU A 65 4.59 7.07 10.46
CA GLU A 65 4.72 7.45 9.05
C GLU A 65 4.93 6.24 8.12
N ALA A 66 4.89 5.01 8.66
CA ALA A 66 5.05 3.78 7.90
C ALA A 66 3.80 2.89 8.07
N PRO A 67 2.74 3.12 7.26
CA PRO A 67 1.45 2.45 7.40
C PRO A 67 1.49 0.92 7.55
N PRO A 68 2.37 0.17 6.85
CA PRO A 68 2.45 -1.28 7.02
C PRO A 68 2.86 -1.75 8.43
N PHE A 69 3.56 -0.91 9.20
CA PHE A 69 4.09 -1.24 10.53
C PHE A 69 3.46 -0.41 11.66
N LEU A 70 2.56 0.52 11.30
CA LEU A 70 1.97 1.48 12.22
C LEU A 70 1.27 0.76 13.37
N ARG A 71 1.60 1.21 14.60
CA ARG A 71 0.88 0.85 15.83
C ARG A 71 0.60 2.12 16.60
N TYR A 72 -0.66 2.53 16.60
CA TYR A 72 -1.14 3.69 17.33
C TYR A 72 -2.23 3.28 18.31
N GLY A 73 -2.16 3.81 19.53
CA GLY A 73 -3.08 3.46 20.59
C GLY A 73 -3.00 1.98 20.92
N LYS A 74 -4.15 1.33 21.09
CA LYS A 74 -4.26 -0.12 21.27
C LYS A 74 -4.87 -0.83 20.07
N TYR A 75 -5.54 -0.10 19.17
CA TYR A 75 -6.40 -0.66 18.13
C TYR A 75 -6.01 -0.25 16.70
N CYS A 76 -5.21 0.80 16.50
CA CYS A 76 -4.86 1.22 15.15
C CYS A 76 -3.59 0.49 14.65
N GLY A 77 -3.75 -0.46 13.73
CA GLY A 77 -2.65 -1.12 13.03
C GLY A 77 -3.08 -2.36 12.26
N LEU A 78 -2.23 -2.81 11.33
CA LEU A 78 -2.49 -4.05 10.59
C LEU A 78 -2.23 -5.27 11.49
N LEU A 79 -3.21 -6.18 11.58
CA LEU A 79 -3.15 -7.38 12.44
C LEU A 79 -2.78 -7.05 13.91
N TYR A 80 -3.24 -5.89 14.39
CA TYR A 80 -2.96 -5.36 15.72
C TYR A 80 -4.26 -4.85 16.33
N THR A 81 -4.56 -5.27 17.55
CA THR A 81 -5.80 -4.87 18.24
C THR A 81 -5.65 -4.90 19.76
N GLY A 82 -6.56 -4.25 20.48
CA GLY A 82 -6.52 -4.16 21.94
C GLY A 82 -7.14 -5.37 22.63
N CYS A 83 -6.73 -5.63 23.88
CA CYS A 83 -7.27 -6.75 24.65
C CYS A 83 -8.74 -6.56 25.03
N PRO A 84 -9.51 -7.64 25.27
CA PRO A 84 -10.87 -7.53 25.76
C PRO A 84 -10.94 -6.68 27.04
N GLY A 85 -11.84 -5.69 27.05
CA GLY A 85 -12.04 -4.78 28.18
C GLY A 85 -11.11 -3.57 28.23
N GLU A 86 -10.10 -3.49 27.34
CA GLU A 86 -9.27 -2.30 27.24
C GLU A 86 -10.09 -1.14 26.67
N GLN A 87 -9.90 0.05 27.25
CA GLN A 87 -10.45 1.29 26.69
C GLN A 87 -9.49 1.84 25.63
N PRO A 88 -10.02 2.47 24.55
CA PRO A 88 -9.18 3.16 23.57
C PRO A 88 -8.42 4.31 24.22
N CYS A 89 -7.22 4.58 23.73
CA CYS A 89 -6.32 5.60 24.27
C CYS A 89 -6.83 7.03 24.01
N ASP A 90 -7.53 7.25 22.90
CA ASP A 90 -8.08 8.54 22.51
C ASP A 90 -9.27 8.36 21.53
N ARG A 91 -9.75 9.46 20.92
CA ARG A 91 -10.85 9.39 19.96
C ARG A 91 -10.47 8.67 18.67
N LEU A 92 -9.25 8.84 18.17
CA LEU A 92 -8.80 8.17 16.95
C LEU A 92 -8.71 6.65 17.17
N ASP A 93 -8.13 6.22 18.28
CA ASP A 93 -8.06 4.82 18.69
C ASP A 93 -9.45 4.21 18.90
N SER A 94 -10.44 5.02 19.33
CA SER A 94 -11.83 4.57 19.42
C SER A 94 -12.40 4.21 18.04
N CYS A 95 -12.05 4.95 16.98
CA CYS A 95 -12.48 4.62 15.62
C CYS A 95 -11.89 3.27 15.19
N CYS A 96 -10.61 3.03 15.49
CA CYS A 96 -9.93 1.78 15.18
C CYS A 96 -10.54 0.59 15.94
N MET A 97 -10.89 0.77 17.22
CA MET A 97 -11.58 -0.27 18.01
C MET A 97 -12.91 -0.68 17.36
N HIS A 98 -13.73 0.28 16.91
CA HIS A 98 -15.00 -0.01 16.25
C HIS A 98 -14.78 -0.70 14.89
N HIS A 99 -13.76 -0.27 14.14
CA HIS A 99 -13.38 -0.88 12.87
C HIS A 99 -13.02 -2.36 13.04
N ASP A 100 -12.14 -2.68 13.98
CA ASP A 100 -11.70 -4.06 14.22
C ASP A 100 -12.86 -4.97 14.63
N GLN A 101 -13.74 -4.49 15.52
CA GLN A 101 -14.95 -5.21 15.93
C GLN A 101 -15.91 -5.44 14.76
N CYS A 102 -16.01 -4.49 13.83
CA CYS A 102 -16.82 -4.62 12.63
C CYS A 102 -16.29 -5.76 11.74
N ILE A 103 -14.99 -5.75 11.45
CA ILE A 103 -14.34 -6.77 10.61
C ILE A 103 -14.42 -8.15 11.26
N ALA A 104 -14.23 -8.27 12.57
CA ALA A 104 -14.35 -9.54 13.27
C ALA A 104 -15.74 -10.17 13.10
N LYS A 105 -16.80 -9.35 13.15
CA LYS A 105 -18.18 -9.80 12.93
C LYS A 105 -18.46 -10.18 11.48
N MET A 106 -17.85 -9.50 10.51
CA MET A 106 -18.03 -9.81 9.09
C MET A 106 -17.49 -11.18 8.70
N ASN A 107 -16.41 -11.64 9.35
CA ASN A 107 -15.78 -12.92 9.06
C ASN A 107 -16.34 -14.10 9.89
N SER A 108 -17.44 -13.89 10.61
CA SER A 108 -18.08 -14.91 11.47
C SER A 108 -19.38 -15.48 10.89
N LYS A 109 -19.64 -15.29 9.59
CA LYS A 109 -20.74 -15.90 8.82
C LYS A 109 -20.19 -16.90 7.82
#